data_AF-A0ABC8BIM3-F1
#
_entry.id   AF-A0ABC8BIM3-F1
#
_cell.length_a   1.000
_cell.length_b   1.000
_cell.length_c   1.000
_cell.angle_alpha   90.00
_cell.angle_beta   90.00
_cell.angle_gamma   90.00
#
_symmetry.space_group_name_H-M   'P 1'
#
loop_
_entity.id
_entity.type
_entity.pdbx_description
1 polymer ?
#
loop_
_entity_poly.entity_id
_entity_poly.type
_entity_poly.pdbx_seq_one_letter_code
_entity_poly.pdbx_strand_id
1 'polypeptide(L)'
;MNTMTLPELTQEYILTHDLRPDTVKIYWAATKSYVRFFGDRLASETTHRDMLDWRRSELERVSKRSWNTYSSHLRTIYGYAIEHGLVDMAANPLKNTSVLPPKRPKKTVANDASEPPRVSRRLQPLRGWSDEKTTEVFPRGP
;
A
#
# COMPACT_ATOMS: atom_id res chain seq x y z
N MET A 1 11.51 29.61 -9.16
CA MET A 1 10.97 28.23 -9.18
C MET A 1 11.19 27.67 -7.80
N ASN A 2 10.16 27.12 -7.15
CA ASN A 2 10.31 26.57 -5.80
C ASN A 2 11.06 25.24 -5.92
N THR A 3 12.34 25.23 -5.54
CA THR A 3 13.13 24.01 -5.41
C THR A 3 13.11 23.59 -3.95
N MET A 4 12.41 22.50 -3.65
CA MET A 4 12.28 21.95 -2.29
C MET A 4 13.17 20.73 -2.08
N THR A 5 13.54 20.52 -0.82
CA THR A 5 14.16 19.29 -0.33
C THR A 5 13.11 18.18 -0.15
N LEU A 6 13.55 16.93 -0.08
CA LEU A 6 12.61 15.81 0.09
C LEU A 6 11.80 15.87 1.41
N PRO A 7 12.37 16.29 2.56
CA PRO A 7 11.60 16.54 3.78
C PRO A 7 10.47 17.55 3.61
N GLU A 8 10.73 18.66 2.93
CA GLU A 8 9.71 19.68 2.66
C GLU A 8 8.58 19.13 1.80
N LEU A 9 8.91 18.42 0.71
CA LEU A 9 7.91 17.76 -0.13
C LEU A 9 7.08 16.72 0.63
N THR A 10 7.72 15.99 1.55
CA THR A 10 7.04 15.02 2.42
C THR A 10 6.03 15.72 3.33
N GLN A 11 6.45 16.84 3.94
CA GLN A 11 5.59 17.65 4.78
C GLN A 11 4.40 18.23 4.00
N GLU A 12 4.64 18.80 2.83
CA GLU A 12 3.58 19.33 1.94
C GLU A 12 2.56 18.25 1.55
N TYR A 13 3.04 17.05 1.21
CA TYR A 13 2.17 15.92 0.88
C TYR A 13 1.31 15.47 2.07
N ILE A 14 1.91 15.39 3.27
CA ILE A 14 1.18 15.01 4.49
C ILE A 14 0.16 16.09 4.90
N LEU A 15 0.47 17.38 4.72
CA LEU A 15 -0.47 18.46 5.06
C LEU A 15 -1.68 18.50 4.12
N THR A 16 -1.47 18.14 2.86
CA THR A 16 -2.54 18.13 1.85
C THR A 16 -3.41 16.87 1.89
N HIS A 17 -2.92 15.78 2.47
CA HIS A 17 -3.61 14.48 2.48
C HIS A 17 -3.93 14.02 3.90
N ASP A 18 -5.19 13.63 4.16
CA ASP A 18 -5.59 13.01 5.43
C ASP A 18 -5.09 11.56 5.53
N LEU A 19 -3.83 11.40 5.94
CA LEU A 19 -3.16 10.11 6.08
C LEU A 19 -3.30 9.57 7.50
N ARG A 20 -3.48 8.25 7.62
CA ARG A 20 -3.44 7.57 8.93
C ARG A 20 -2.08 7.84 9.61
N PRO A 21 -2.04 7.99 10.95
CA PRO A 21 -0.80 8.26 11.68
C PRO A 21 0.33 7.26 11.41
N ASP A 22 0.01 5.98 11.23
CA ASP A 22 1.02 4.95 10.94
C ASP A 22 1.58 5.06 9.51
N THR A 23 0.77 5.52 8.55
CA THR A 23 1.22 5.77 7.18
C THR A 23 2.20 6.95 7.16
N VAL A 24 1.89 8.02 7.91
CA VAL A 24 2.77 9.18 8.06
C VAL A 24 4.16 8.77 8.59
N LYS A 25 4.23 7.87 9.57
CA LYS A 25 5.51 7.35 10.08
C LYS A 25 6.33 6.65 9.00
N ILE A 26 5.70 5.94 8.07
CA ILE A 26 6.39 5.24 6.98
C ILE A 26 6.95 6.24 5.97
N TYR A 27 6.21 7.28 5.63
CA TYR A 27 6.72 8.39 4.81
C TYR A 27 7.96 9.01 5.43
N TRP A 28 7.89 9.39 6.71
CA TRP A 28 9.05 9.95 7.41
C TRP A 28 10.24 8.99 7.52
N ALA A 29 9.99 7.69 7.73
CA ALA A 29 11.05 6.69 7.76
C ALA A 29 11.76 6.59 6.40
N ALA A 30 11.00 6.61 5.30
CA ALA A 30 11.55 6.59 3.94
C ALA A 30 12.36 7.87 3.65
N THR A 31 11.82 9.04 4.02
CA THR A 31 12.50 10.33 3.84
C THR A 31 13.76 10.43 4.69
N LYS A 32 13.75 9.93 5.92
CA LYS A 32 14.95 9.88 6.77
C LYS A 32 16.04 8.97 6.20
N SER A 33 15.65 7.82 5.62
CA SER A 33 16.58 6.92 4.93
C SER A 33 17.21 7.61 3.70
N TYR A 34 16.42 8.38 2.94
CA TYR A 34 16.92 9.19 1.83
C TYR A 34 17.92 10.27 2.29
N VAL A 35 17.56 11.08 3.29
CA VAL A 35 18.40 12.17 3.79
C VAL A 35 19.71 11.62 4.36
N ARG A 36 19.69 10.44 4.97
CA ARG A 36 20.92 9.79 5.45
C ARG A 36 21.91 9.49 4.31
N PHE A 37 21.42 9.16 3.13
CA PHE A 37 22.27 8.80 1.99
C PHE A 37 22.68 10.03 1.16
N PHE A 38 21.73 10.94 0.88
CA PHE A 38 21.96 12.09 0.00
C PHE A 38 22.31 13.40 0.74
N GLY A 39 22.08 13.46 2.05
CA GLY A 39 22.22 14.68 2.84
C GLY A 39 21.12 15.71 2.53
N ASP A 40 21.49 16.98 2.59
CA ASP A 40 20.59 18.13 2.40
C ASP A 40 20.41 18.53 0.93
N ARG A 41 20.59 17.56 0.01
CA ARG A 41 20.39 17.80 -1.43
C ARG A 41 18.94 18.12 -1.75
N LEU A 42 18.75 18.96 -2.76
CA LEU A 42 17.43 19.24 -3.31
C LEU A 42 16.87 17.98 -3.98
N ALA A 43 15.54 17.84 -3.96
CA ALA A 43 14.90 16.69 -4.59
C ALA A 43 15.18 16.65 -6.11
N SER A 44 15.28 17.82 -6.75
CA SER A 44 15.58 17.99 -8.19
C SER A 44 17.01 17.64 -8.59
N GLU A 45 17.96 17.64 -7.65
CA GLU A 45 19.36 17.32 -7.93
C GLU A 45 19.60 15.82 -8.05
N THR A 46 18.66 15.01 -7.58
CA THR A 46 18.81 13.55 -7.62
C THR A 46 18.36 12.96 -8.94
N THR A 47 19.28 12.24 -9.58
CA THR A 47 19.02 11.57 -10.85
C THR A 47 18.52 10.14 -10.64
N HIS A 48 18.00 9.52 -11.71
CA HIS A 48 17.65 8.10 -11.67
C HIS A 48 18.86 7.21 -11.34
N ARG A 49 20.07 7.60 -11.76
CA ARG A 49 21.31 6.87 -11.49
C ARG A 49 21.64 6.89 -9.99
N ASP A 50 21.54 8.05 -9.37
CA ASP A 50 21.73 8.23 -7.93
C ASP A 50 20.80 7.33 -7.11
N MET A 51 19.54 7.22 -7.53
CA MET A 51 18.55 6.33 -6.89
C MET A 51 18.91 4.85 -7.00
N LEU A 52 19.56 4.42 -8.09
CA LEU A 52 20.04 3.04 -8.25
C LEU A 52 21.25 2.74 -7.37
N ASP A 53 22.14 3.72 -7.20
CA ASP A 53 23.31 3.60 -6.33
C ASP A 53 22.88 3.61 -4.85
N TRP A 54 21.92 4.47 -4.48
CA TRP A 54 21.28 4.42 -3.16
C TRP A 54 20.61 3.07 -2.89
N ARG A 55 19.83 2.55 -3.84
CA ARG A 55 19.21 1.22 -3.73
C ARG A 55 20.24 0.14 -3.41
N ARG A 56 21.38 0.15 -4.10
CA ARG A 56 22.44 -0.84 -3.91
C ARG A 56 22.96 -0.79 -2.48
N SER A 57 23.25 0.41 -1.98
CA SER A 57 23.77 0.61 -0.62
C SER A 57 22.72 0.29 0.46
N GLU A 58 21.47 0.75 0.29
CA GLU A 58 20.43 0.57 1.30
C GLU A 58 20.05 -0.91 1.48
N LEU A 59 20.07 -1.71 0.40
CA LEU A 59 19.77 -3.14 0.44
C LEU A 59 20.80 -3.98 1.22
N GLU A 60 21.98 -3.43 1.53
CA GLU A 60 22.93 -4.06 2.46
C GLU A 60 22.44 -3.99 3.92
N ARG A 61 21.59 -3.00 4.23
CA ARG A 61 21.08 -2.75 5.58
C ARG A 61 19.61 -3.13 5.76
N VAL A 62 18.78 -2.99 4.74
CA VAL A 62 17.33 -3.19 4.82
C VAL A 62 16.85 -4.32 3.92
N SER A 63 15.73 -4.95 4.32
CA SER A 63 15.11 -5.98 3.50
C SER A 63 14.59 -5.41 2.18
N LYS A 64 14.55 -6.24 1.13
CA LYS A 64 13.91 -5.91 -0.17
C LYS A 64 12.48 -5.39 -0.03
N ARG A 65 11.73 -5.88 0.96
CA ARG A 65 10.36 -5.42 1.24
C ARG A 65 10.35 -4.00 1.81
N SER A 66 11.24 -3.69 2.73
CA SER A 66 11.39 -2.35 3.30
C SER A 66 11.77 -1.36 2.21
N TRP A 67 12.74 -1.70 1.36
CA TRP A 67 13.11 -0.89 0.19
C TRP A 67 11.92 -0.62 -0.73
N ASN A 68 11.16 -1.65 -1.12
CA ASN A 68 9.99 -1.47 -1.99
C ASN A 68 8.93 -0.58 -1.33
N THR A 69 8.76 -0.69 -0.01
CA THR A 69 7.86 0.19 0.75
C THR A 69 8.35 1.63 0.65
N TYR A 70 9.62 1.89 0.97
CA TYR A 70 10.20 3.24 0.95
C TYR A 70 10.17 3.85 -0.45
N SER A 71 10.68 3.15 -1.44
CA SER A 71 10.69 3.61 -2.84
C SER A 71 9.30 3.88 -3.39
N SER A 72 8.27 3.13 -2.98
CA SER A 72 6.88 3.40 -3.37
C SER A 72 6.33 4.68 -2.73
N HIS A 73 6.60 4.91 -1.45
CA HIS A 73 6.15 6.13 -0.76
C HIS A 73 6.85 7.36 -1.33
N LEU A 74 8.17 7.28 -1.53
CA LEU A 74 8.92 8.38 -2.14
C LEU A 74 8.49 8.62 -3.59
N ARG A 75 8.18 7.57 -4.37
CA ARG A 75 7.63 7.75 -5.72
C ARG A 75 6.31 8.53 -5.69
N THR A 76 5.48 8.33 -4.67
CA THR A 76 4.24 9.08 -4.49
C THR A 76 4.53 10.56 -4.22
N ILE A 77 5.48 10.86 -3.32
CA ILE A 77 5.92 12.24 -3.03
C ILE A 77 6.46 12.94 -4.29
N TYR A 78 7.35 12.28 -5.04
CA TYR A 78 7.89 12.85 -6.29
C TYR A 78 6.80 13.02 -7.36
N GLY A 79 5.82 12.12 -7.44
CA GLY A 79 4.68 12.26 -8.35
C GLY A 79 3.87 13.51 -8.03
N TYR A 80 3.46 13.65 -6.77
CA TYR A 80 2.79 14.84 -6.25
C TYR A 80 3.59 16.12 -6.52
N ALA A 81 4.89 16.11 -6.22
CA ALA A 81 5.74 17.29 -6.40
C ALA A 81 5.84 17.72 -7.87
N ILE A 82 5.93 16.76 -8.81
CA ILE A 82 5.96 17.04 -10.25
C ILE A 82 4.60 17.56 -10.73
N GLU A 83 3.50 16.94 -10.30
CA GLU A 83 2.13 17.35 -10.67
C GLU A 83 1.79 18.77 -10.22
N HIS A 84 2.28 19.17 -9.04
CA HIS A 84 2.06 20.51 -8.47
C HIS A 84 3.17 21.52 -8.80
N GLY A 85 4.18 21.14 -9.60
CA GLY A 85 5.29 22.03 -9.97
C GLY A 85 6.19 22.47 -8.80
N LEU A 86 6.25 21.67 -7.73
CA LEU A 86 7.10 21.87 -6.55
C LEU A 86 8.56 21.44 -6.77
N VAL A 87 8.82 20.73 -7.87
CA VAL A 87 10.16 20.37 -8.33
C VAL A 87 10.25 20.58 -9.82
N ASP A 88 11.38 21.11 -10.29
CA ASP A 88 11.67 21.22 -11.71
C ASP A 88 12.22 19.88 -12.23
N MET A 89 11.32 18.90 -12.42
CA MET A 89 11.65 17.58 -12.93
C MET A 89 10.58 17.09 -13.90
N ALA A 90 11.00 16.63 -15.07
CA ALA A 90 10.09 16.05 -16.06
C ALA A 90 9.66 14.61 -15.73
N ALA A 91 10.44 13.89 -14.91
CA ALA A 91 10.20 12.49 -14.62
C ALA A 91 10.65 12.10 -13.22
N ASN A 92 9.92 11.17 -12.62
CA ASN A 92 10.20 10.66 -11.29
C ASN A 92 11.50 9.82 -11.27
N PRO A 93 12.51 10.18 -10.46
CA PRO A 93 13.80 9.50 -10.42
C PRO A 93 13.71 8.08 -9.83
N LEU A 94 12.62 7.74 -9.13
CA LEU A 94 12.36 6.42 -8.55
C LEU A 94 11.53 5.50 -9.47
N LYS A 95 11.32 5.86 -10.73
CA LYS A 95 10.69 4.96 -11.71
C LYS A 95 11.56 3.72 -11.89
N ASN A 96 10.96 2.52 -11.93
CA ASN A 96 11.67 1.23 -12.14
C ASN A 96 12.74 0.86 -11.08
N THR A 97 12.73 1.44 -9.88
CA THR A 97 13.69 1.10 -8.81
C THR A 97 13.26 -0.08 -7.93
N SER A 98 12.04 -0.60 -8.11
CA SER A 98 11.50 -1.74 -7.36
C SER A 98 12.33 -2.99 -7.58
N VAL A 99 12.52 -3.80 -6.53
CA VAL A 99 13.24 -5.09 -6.62
C VAL A 99 12.28 -6.24 -6.41
N LEU A 100 12.53 -7.38 -7.07
CA LEU A 100 11.71 -8.58 -6.87
C LEU A 100 11.93 -9.12 -5.45
N PRO A 101 10.91 -9.08 -4.56
CA PRO A 101 11.04 -9.65 -3.23
C PRO A 101 11.09 -11.19 -3.33
N PRO A 102 11.78 -11.88 -2.41
CA PRO A 102 11.71 -13.34 -2.34
C PRO A 102 10.26 -13.78 -2.12
N LYS A 103 9.83 -14.85 -2.81
CA LYS A 103 8.50 -15.46 -2.61
C LYS A 103 8.38 -15.85 -1.14
N ARG A 104 7.42 -15.25 -0.44
CA ARG A 104 7.08 -15.67 0.93
C ARG A 104 6.35 -17.03 0.86
N PRO A 105 6.65 -17.99 1.75
CA PRO A 105 5.66 -19.00 2.07
C PRO A 105 4.41 -18.30 2.61
N LYS A 106 3.22 -18.75 2.19
CA LYS A 106 1.95 -18.25 2.73
C LYS A 106 2.00 -18.40 4.25
N LYS A 107 1.74 -17.32 4.99
CA LYS A 107 1.39 -17.46 6.40
C LYS A 107 -0.01 -18.06 6.45
N THR A 108 -0.11 -19.39 6.48
CA THR A 108 -1.34 -20.05 6.91
C THR A 108 -1.33 -19.98 8.43
N VAL A 109 -2.10 -19.07 9.00
CA VAL A 109 -2.52 -19.23 10.39
C VAL A 109 -3.47 -20.42 10.35
N ALA A 110 -3.09 -21.55 10.94
CA ALA A 110 -4.03 -22.64 11.14
C ALA A 110 -5.16 -22.09 12.01
N ASN A 111 -6.34 -21.93 11.43
CA ASN A 111 -7.52 -21.45 12.11
C ASN A 111 -8.08 -22.61 12.95
N ASP A 112 -7.43 -22.92 14.07
CA ASP A 112 -7.93 -23.89 15.04
C ASP A 112 -8.12 -23.20 16.39
N ALA A 113 -9.04 -22.24 16.39
CA ALA A 113 -9.74 -21.69 17.55
C ALA A 113 -10.64 -20.52 17.11
N SER A 114 -11.52 -20.76 16.15
CA SER A 114 -12.67 -19.87 15.92
C SER A 114 -13.92 -20.63 16.37
N GLU A 115 -14.37 -20.40 17.60
CA GLU A 115 -15.73 -20.80 17.99
C GLU A 115 -16.72 -20.27 16.95
N PRO A 116 -17.70 -21.07 16.50
CA PRO A 116 -18.69 -20.57 15.56
C PRO A 116 -19.52 -19.47 16.26
N PRO A 117 -19.80 -18.34 15.57
CA PRO A 117 -20.57 -17.26 16.15
C PRO A 117 -21.97 -17.75 16.54
N ARG A 118 -22.36 -17.49 17.79
CA ARG A 118 -23.72 -17.78 18.28
C ARG A 118 -24.72 -17.03 17.40
N VAL A 119 -25.48 -17.79 16.62
CA VAL A 119 -26.64 -17.29 15.85
C VAL A 119 -27.57 -16.54 16.81
N SER A 120 -27.70 -15.24 16.61
CA SER A 120 -28.72 -14.41 17.26
C SER A 120 -30.10 -14.84 16.77
N ARG A 121 -30.71 -15.72 17.55
CA ARG A 121 -32.10 -16.13 17.45
C ARG A 121 -33.01 -14.92 17.72
N ARG A 122 -33.56 -14.29 16.68
CA ARG A 122 -34.94 -13.73 16.66
C ARG A 122 -35.26 -13.08 15.31
N LEU A 123 -35.91 -13.86 14.44
CA LEU A 123 -37.01 -13.35 13.62
C LEU A 123 -38.14 -14.38 13.74
N GLN A 124 -39.26 -13.96 14.31
CA GLN A 124 -40.49 -14.75 14.32
C GLN A 124 -41.15 -14.64 12.93
N PRO A 125 -41.65 -15.72 12.33
CA PRO A 125 -42.56 -15.60 11.20
C PRO A 125 -43.98 -15.30 11.72
N LEU A 126 -44.52 -14.15 11.32
CA LEU A 126 -45.92 -13.79 11.48
C LEU A 126 -46.70 -14.35 10.28
N ARG A 127 -47.81 -15.05 10.56
CA ARG A 127 -48.90 -15.48 9.63
C ARG A 127 -48.46 -16.49 8.55
N GLY A 128 -49.08 -17.66 8.42
CA GLY A 128 -50.52 -17.89 8.32
C GLY A 128 -50.90 -18.01 6.85
N TRP A 129 -50.67 -19.19 6.25
CA TRP A 129 -51.35 -19.66 5.04
C TRP A 129 -51.30 -21.20 5.03
N SER A 130 -52.48 -21.82 5.05
CA SER A 130 -52.70 -23.27 5.03
C SER A 130 -53.12 -23.76 3.64
N ASP A 131 -52.95 -25.08 3.42
CA ASP A 131 -53.56 -25.92 2.39
C ASP A 131 -53.17 -25.59 0.92
N GLU A 132 -53.05 -26.52 -0.03
CA GLU A 132 -53.55 -27.87 -0.19
C GLU A 132 -52.65 -28.64 -1.20
N LYS A 133 -52.93 -29.94 -1.31
CA LYS A 133 -52.29 -31.00 -2.12
C LYS A 133 -52.09 -30.67 -3.60
N THR A 134 -51.06 -31.25 -4.21
CA THR A 134 -51.15 -31.88 -5.54
C THR A 134 -50.06 -32.94 -5.70
N THR A 135 -50.55 -34.15 -5.94
CA THR A 135 -49.88 -35.33 -6.46
C THR A 135 -49.27 -35.09 -7.84
N GLU A 136 -48.07 -35.61 -8.12
CA GLU A 136 -47.84 -36.49 -9.27
C GLU A 136 -46.37 -36.95 -9.30
N VAL A 137 -46.19 -38.27 -9.30
CA VAL A 137 -44.96 -38.97 -9.67
C VAL A 137 -45.25 -39.66 -11.00
N PHE A 138 -44.19 -39.77 -11.82
CA PHE A 138 -44.02 -40.51 -13.08
C PHE A 138 -44.03 -39.64 -14.36
N PRO A 139 -43.08 -39.90 -15.26
CA PRO A 139 -43.25 -41.04 -16.17
C PRO A 139 -42.11 -42.07 -16.15
N ARG A 140 -42.52 -43.31 -16.42
CA ARG A 140 -41.69 -44.43 -16.87
C ARG A 140 -41.48 -44.35 -18.38
N GLY A 141 -40.34 -44.85 -18.84
CA GLY A 141 -40.18 -45.52 -20.13
C GLY A 141 -38.73 -45.53 -20.60
N PRO A 142 -38.31 -46.51 -21.43
CA PRO A 142 -38.81 -47.88 -21.65
C PRO A 142 -38.14 -48.91 -20.73
#